data_AF-A0A1E1WAQ2-F1
#
_entry.id   AF-A0A1E1WAQ2-F1
#
_cell.length_a   1.000
_cell.length_b   1.000
_cell.length_c   1.000
_cell.angle_alpha   90.00
_cell.angle_beta   90.00
_cell.angle_gamma   90.00
#
_symmetry.space_group_name_H-M   'P 1'
#
loop_
_entity.id
_entity.type
_entity.pdbx_description
1 polymer ?
#
loop_
_entity_poly.entity_id
_entity_poly.type
_entity_poly.pdbx_seq_one_letter_code
_entity_poly.pdbx_strand_id
1 'polypeptide(L)'
;GSPFLVKAYSASRVAVTDISPGVVGRPVSFTINASHAGAGNLEIIVAVNGRNVPNYVQSEGNARFKVNFKPTEAAAHTLSVRFNGHAVPGSPFTCAVTAPPT
;
A
#
# COMPACT_ATOMS: atom_id res chain seq x y z
N GLY A 1 -13.27 -31.76 -23.04
CA GLY A 1 -12.23 -30.74 -22.83
C GLY A 1 -12.46 -30.12 -21.48
N SER A 2 -11.53 -30.29 -20.55
CA SER A 2 -11.62 -29.71 -19.21
C SER A 2 -11.44 -28.18 -19.30
N PRO A 3 -12.28 -27.36 -18.65
CA PRO A 3 -12.10 -25.92 -18.68
C PRO A 3 -10.81 -25.59 -17.94
N PHE A 4 -9.87 -24.91 -18.60
CA PHE A 4 -8.69 -24.40 -17.92
C PHE A 4 -9.13 -23.38 -16.89
N LEU A 5 -8.83 -23.67 -15.62
CA LEU A 5 -8.97 -22.73 -14.52
C LEU A 5 -7.95 -21.61 -14.75
N VAL A 6 -8.26 -20.65 -15.62
CA VAL A 6 -7.51 -19.41 -15.71
C VAL A 6 -7.71 -18.76 -14.35
N LYS A 7 -6.67 -18.80 -13.50
CA LYS A 7 -6.64 -17.99 -12.28
C LYS A 7 -6.68 -16.53 -12.74
N ALA A 8 -7.88 -15.99 -12.88
CA ALA A 8 -8.11 -14.61 -13.27
C ALA A 8 -7.58 -13.73 -12.14
N TYR A 9 -6.54 -12.95 -12.43
CA TYR A 9 -6.04 -11.92 -11.53
C TYR A 9 -6.50 -10.55 -12.02
N SER A 10 -6.75 -9.61 -11.12
CA SER A 10 -7.25 -8.28 -11.47
C SER A 10 -6.71 -7.22 -10.51
N ALA A 11 -5.76 -6.41 -10.96
CA ALA A 11 -5.21 -5.31 -10.16
C ALA A 11 -6.29 -4.28 -9.75
N SER A 12 -7.33 -4.13 -10.59
CA SER A 12 -8.49 -3.26 -10.31
C SER A 12 -9.35 -3.72 -9.13
N ARG A 13 -9.18 -4.97 -8.67
CA ARG A 13 -9.87 -5.53 -7.50
C ARG A 13 -9.04 -5.38 -6.22
N VAL A 14 -7.83 -4.84 -6.29
CA VAL A 14 -7.06 -4.45 -5.11
C VAL A 14 -7.54 -3.08 -4.64
N ALA A 15 -7.88 -2.96 -3.37
CA ALA A 15 -8.27 -1.71 -2.73
C ALA A 15 -7.25 -1.30 -1.68
N VAL A 16 -6.95 0.00 -1.60
CA VAL A 16 -6.11 0.58 -0.55
C VAL A 16 -6.99 1.50 0.30
N THR A 17 -7.01 1.28 1.60
CA THR A 17 -7.87 2.00 2.56
C THR A 17 -7.08 2.46 3.78
N ASP A 18 -7.73 3.22 4.64
CA ASP A 18 -7.19 3.65 5.94
C ASP A 18 -5.91 4.51 5.83
N ILE A 19 -5.77 5.24 4.72
CA ILE A 19 -4.69 6.22 4.56
C ILE A 19 -5.05 7.46 5.37
N SER A 20 -4.46 7.59 6.55
CA SER A 20 -4.63 8.74 7.43
C SER A 20 -3.39 9.64 7.42
N PRO A 21 -3.55 10.95 7.66
CA PRO A 21 -2.42 11.84 7.89
C PRO A 21 -1.56 11.36 9.06
N GLY A 22 -0.26 11.55 8.94
CA GLY A 22 0.74 11.14 9.92
C GLY A 22 1.42 12.30 10.62
N VAL A 23 2.17 11.98 11.67
CA VAL A 23 3.06 12.90 12.37
C VAL A 23 4.46 12.30 12.35
N VAL A 24 5.48 13.14 12.12
CA VAL A 24 6.88 12.71 12.16
C VAL A 24 7.20 11.95 13.45
N GLY A 25 7.87 10.81 13.32
CA GLY A 25 8.25 9.96 14.45
C GLY A 25 7.12 9.11 15.04
N ARG A 26 5.88 9.22 14.56
CA ARG A 26 4.77 8.33 14.94
C ARG A 26 4.51 7.29 13.84
N PRO A 27 4.32 6.00 14.17
CA PRO A 27 3.96 5.01 13.17
C PRO A 27 2.67 5.38 12.44
N VAL A 28 2.69 5.25 11.12
CA VAL A 28 1.54 5.40 10.23
C VAL A 28 1.29 4.07 9.55
N SER A 29 0.01 3.74 9.34
CA SER A 29 -0.35 2.51 8.66
C SER A 29 -1.50 2.71 7.69
N PHE A 30 -1.52 1.91 6.63
CA PHE A 30 -2.64 1.80 5.70
C PHE A 30 -2.90 0.33 5.34
N THR A 31 -4.09 0.04 4.84
CA THR A 31 -4.56 -1.32 4.58
C THR A 31 -4.62 -1.56 3.08
N ILE A 32 -4.22 -2.76 2.64
CA ILE A 32 -4.37 -3.24 1.27
C ILE A 32 -5.25 -4.49 1.31
N ASN A 33 -6.34 -4.48 0.57
CA ASN A 33 -7.22 -5.63 0.40
C ASN A 33 -7.12 -6.15 -1.04
N ALA A 34 -6.54 -7.35 -1.20
CA ALA A 34 -6.42 -8.07 -2.46
C ALA A 34 -7.28 -9.35 -2.52
N SER A 35 -8.26 -9.50 -1.62
CA SER A 35 -9.07 -10.73 -1.50
C SER A 35 -9.83 -11.11 -2.77
N HIS A 36 -10.14 -10.12 -3.61
CA HIS A 36 -10.84 -10.31 -4.89
C HIS A 36 -9.93 -10.14 -6.12
N ALA A 37 -8.63 -9.92 -5.90
CA ALA A 37 -7.67 -9.69 -6.97
C ALA A 37 -7.08 -10.97 -7.57
N GLY A 38 -7.35 -12.13 -6.96
CA GLY A 38 -6.76 -13.40 -7.36
C GLY A 38 -5.33 -13.55 -6.83
N ALA A 39 -4.66 -14.64 -7.24
CA ALA A 39 -3.29 -14.90 -6.84
C ALA A 39 -2.31 -14.00 -7.62
N GLY A 40 -1.34 -13.41 -6.92
CA GLY A 40 -0.36 -12.53 -7.53
C GLY A 40 0.63 -11.95 -6.52
N ASN A 41 1.54 -11.13 -7.02
CA ASN A 41 2.53 -10.40 -6.24
C ASN A 41 2.07 -8.97 -5.99
N LEU A 42 2.19 -8.50 -4.74
CA LEU A 42 2.00 -7.11 -4.35
C LEU A 42 3.35 -6.43 -4.16
N GLU A 43 3.56 -5.33 -4.86
CA GLU A 43 4.72 -4.45 -4.71
C GLU A 43 4.28 -3.15 -4.04
N ILE A 44 4.97 -2.78 -2.97
CA ILE A 44 4.62 -1.63 -2.13
C ILE A 44 5.86 -0.78 -1.94
N ILE A 45 5.77 0.50 -2.31
CA ILE A 45 6.84 1.48 -2.16
C ILE A 45 6.28 2.69 -1.42
N VAL A 46 6.92 3.07 -0.32
CA VAL A 46 6.65 4.32 0.39
C VAL A 46 7.82 5.25 0.09
N ALA A 47 7.55 6.45 -0.42
CA ALA A 47 8.60 7.41 -0.74
C ALA A 47 8.26 8.81 -0.27
N VAL A 48 9.28 9.62 0.03
CA VAL A 48 9.16 11.04 0.35
C VAL A 48 10.27 11.78 -0.39
N ASN A 49 9.94 12.87 -1.09
CA ASN A 49 10.92 13.66 -1.84
C ASN A 49 11.83 12.82 -2.77
N GLY A 50 11.29 11.77 -3.40
CA GLY A 50 12.03 10.86 -4.27
C GLY A 50 12.92 9.83 -3.55
N ARG A 51 12.91 9.78 -2.22
CA ARG A 51 13.66 8.81 -1.40
C ARG A 51 12.74 7.72 -0.87
N ASN A 52 13.22 6.49 -0.86
CA ASN A 52 12.48 5.36 -0.31
C ASN A 52 12.45 5.43 1.23
N VAL A 53 11.27 5.21 1.81
CA VAL A 53 11.03 5.15 3.25
C VAL A 53 10.85 3.70 3.64
N PRO A 54 11.61 3.18 4.61
CA PRO A 54 11.43 1.81 5.08
C PRO A 54 10.00 1.57 5.59
N ASN A 55 9.38 0.52 5.08
CA ASN A 55 8.06 0.06 5.49
C ASN A 55 8.08 -1.44 5.79
N TYR A 56 7.17 -1.85 6.66
CA TYR A 56 6.93 -3.25 7.03
C TYR A 56 5.52 -3.66 6.65
N VAL A 57 5.36 -4.87 6.12
CA VAL A 57 4.08 -5.41 5.69
C VAL A 57 3.69 -6.55 6.63
N GLN A 58 2.51 -6.46 7.22
CA GLN A 58 1.93 -7.50 8.05
C GLN A 58 0.74 -8.13 7.32
N SER A 59 0.72 -9.45 7.22
CA SER A 59 -0.45 -10.18 6.72
C SER A 59 -1.53 -10.25 7.81
N GLU A 60 -2.76 -9.88 7.48
CA GLU A 60 -3.92 -9.96 8.37
C GLU A 60 -4.84 -11.16 8.02
N GLY A 61 -4.42 -11.98 7.05
CA GLY A 61 -5.24 -13.08 6.51
C GLY A 61 -6.19 -12.63 5.39
N ASN A 62 -6.79 -13.59 4.69
CA ASN A 62 -7.74 -13.35 3.59
C ASN A 62 -7.21 -12.39 2.50
N ALA A 63 -5.90 -12.45 2.20
CA ALA A 63 -5.22 -11.53 1.29
C ALA A 63 -5.42 -10.04 1.63
N ARG A 64 -5.52 -9.74 2.93
CA ARG A 64 -5.44 -8.40 3.49
C ARG A 64 -4.07 -8.20 4.13
N PHE A 65 -3.51 -7.01 3.90
CA PHE A 65 -2.19 -6.65 4.36
C PHE A 65 -2.23 -5.27 5.01
N LYS A 66 -1.55 -5.11 6.13
CA LYS A 66 -1.35 -3.83 6.79
C LYS A 66 0.09 -3.38 6.59
N VAL A 67 0.26 -2.22 5.96
CA VAL A 67 1.57 -1.62 5.73
C VAL A 67 1.82 -0.60 6.81
N ASN A 68 2.98 -0.66 7.45
CA ASN A 68 3.38 0.24 8.52
C ASN A 68 4.69 0.93 8.13
N PHE A 69 4.80 2.23 8.35
CA PHE A 69 6.04 2.97 8.20
C PHE A 69 6.15 4.05 9.27
N LYS A 70 7.37 4.51 9.53
CA LYS A 70 7.62 5.61 10.48
C LYS A 70 8.21 6.79 9.71
N PRO A 71 7.42 7.82 9.39
CA PRO A 71 7.91 8.97 8.66
C PRO A 71 8.92 9.76 9.49
N THR A 72 9.98 10.21 8.84
CA THR A 72 11.05 11.04 9.43
C THR A 72 11.04 12.47 8.90
N GLU A 73 10.26 12.76 7.87
CA GLU A 73 10.17 14.06 7.22
C GLU A 73 8.71 14.58 7.26
N ALA A 74 8.52 15.87 7.56
CA ALA A 74 7.21 16.51 7.55
C ALA A 74 6.84 16.93 6.12
N ALA A 75 6.47 15.95 5.29
CA ALA A 75 6.13 16.15 3.89
C ALA A 75 5.10 15.12 3.41
N ALA A 76 4.52 15.36 2.23
CA ALA A 76 3.63 14.40 1.59
C ALA A 76 4.41 13.14 1.19
N HIS A 77 4.03 12.00 1.77
CA HIS A 77 4.57 10.69 1.43
C HIS A 77 3.74 10.08 0.29
N THR A 78 4.43 9.55 -0.71
CA THR A 78 3.86 8.84 -1.85
C THR A 78 3.80 7.36 -1.53
N LEU A 79 2.61 6.76 -1.62
CA LEU A 79 2.39 5.33 -1.41
C LEU A 79 2.06 4.70 -2.77
N SER A 80 3.02 3.98 -3.34
CA SER A 80 2.83 3.28 -4.62
C SER A 80 2.51 1.82 -4.35
N VAL A 81 1.41 1.33 -4.92
CA VAL A 81 0.98 -0.06 -4.79
C VAL A 81 0.74 -0.64 -6.18
N ARG A 82 1.41 -1.75 -6.49
CA ARG A 82 1.25 -2.47 -7.75
C ARG A 82 0.89 -3.93 -7.47
N PHE A 83 0.11 -4.52 -8.37
CA PHE A 83 -0.25 -5.92 -8.33
C PHE A 83 0.09 -6.56 -9.67
N ASN A 84 0.96 -7.57 -9.66
CA ASN A 84 1.53 -8.20 -10.86
C ASN A 84 2.11 -7.16 -11.85
N GLY A 85 2.87 -6.17 -11.35
CA GLY A 85 3.46 -5.10 -12.17
C GLY A 85 2.51 -3.97 -12.58
N HIS A 86 1.19 -4.12 -12.38
CA HIS A 86 0.19 -3.11 -12.73
C HIS A 86 -0.17 -2.23 -11.51
N ALA A 87 -0.22 -0.91 -11.71
CA ALA A 87 -0.69 -0.01 -10.65
C ALA A 87 -2.16 -0.33 -10.28
N VAL A 88 -2.44 -0.38 -8.97
CA VAL A 88 -3.81 -0.55 -8.49
C VAL A 88 -4.58 0.77 -8.62
N PRO A 89 -5.92 0.76 -8.66
CA PRO A 89 -6.72 1.97 -8.74
C PRO A 89 -6.38 2.94 -7.60
N GLY A 90 -6.12 4.20 -7.94
CA GLY A 90 -5.75 5.24 -6.98
C GLY A 90 -4.26 5.31 -6.65
N SER A 91 -3.44 4.34 -7.10
CA SER A 91 -1.99 4.44 -6.94
C SER A 91 -1.39 5.42 -7.97
N PRO A 92 -0.44 6.29 -7.56
CA PRO A 92 0.06 6.45 -6.21
C PRO A 92 -0.89 7.25 -5.30
N PHE A 93 -0.92 6.88 -4.03
CA PHE A 93 -1.67 7.60 -3.00
C PHE A 93 -0.78 8.59 -2.27
N THR A 94 -1.39 9.58 -1.60
CA THR A 94 -0.68 10.57 -0.81
C THR A 94 -1.05 10.49 0.66
N CYS A 95 -0.05 10.40 1.52
CA CYS A 95 -0.18 10.49 2.97
C CYS A 95 0.47 11.80 3.44
N ALA A 96 -0.33 12.76 3.91
CA ALA A 96 0.18 14.01 4.46
C ALA A 96 0.84 13.76 5.82
N VAL A 97 2.11 14.17 5.99
CA VAL A 97 2.80 14.08 7.28
C VAL A 97 3.18 15.46 7.76
N THR A 98 2.83 15.78 9.01
CA THR A 98 3.17 17.06 9.65
C THR A 98 4.23 16.89 10.74
N ALA A 99 4.84 18.01 11.15
CA ALA A 99 5.72 18.03 12.31
C ALA A 99 4.92 17.76 13.60
N PRO A 100 5.56 17.25 14.67
CA PRO A 100 4.91 17.09 15.97
C PRO A 100 4.45 18.46 16.51
N PRO A 101 3.33 18.50 17.24
CA PRO A 101 2.93 19.71 17.95
C PRO A 101 4.04 20.09 18.95
N THR A 102 4.34 21.38 19.00
CA THR A 102 5.39 21.97 19.85
C THR A 102 4.90 22.11 21.29
#